data_AF-I0AIS2-F1
#
_entry.id   AF-I0AIS2-F1
#
_cell.length_a   1.000
_cell.length_b   1.000
_cell.length_c   1.000
_cell.angle_alpha   90.00
_cell.angle_beta   90.00
_cell.angle_gamma   90.00
#
_symmetry.space_group_name_H-M   'P 1'
#
loop_
_entity.id
_entity.type
_entity.pdbx_description
1 polymer ?
#
loop_
_entity_poly.entity_id
_entity_poly.type
_entity_poly.pdbx_seq_one_letter_code
_entity_poly.pdbx_strand_id
1 'polypeptide(L)'
;MKVVNLATGAGSASLTLNGQSLGSVTFGGELPGSQEAFLTIPSGSKSLVASFDNGSSKSFRFSATTDYKFRAFLVGSAADTTGPSLVIVNQRYIWQTKDSENGKPLFPADTAWISVFNGSPDITVNSIKIGADVNEFSTPLELGKNSTYLKNAAGNVTIEITYNNTEILSFSYDLSAKSRYTIVLYDVSANLKYAVLLDD
;
A
#
# COMPACT_ATOMS: atom_id res chain seq x y z
N MET A 1 -11.51 0.12 4.22
CA MET A 1 -10.86 0.24 2.90
C MET A 1 -10.04 1.53 2.86
N LYS A 2 -8.84 1.47 2.27
CA LYS A 2 -8.14 2.64 1.75
C LYS A 2 -7.79 2.42 0.28
N VAL A 3 -7.62 3.48 -0.49
CA VAL A 3 -7.26 3.43 -1.92
C VAL A 3 -5.99 4.22 -2.15
N VAL A 4 -5.02 3.64 -2.83
CA VAL A 4 -3.76 4.29 -3.19
C VAL A 4 -3.67 4.39 -4.69
N ASN A 5 -3.34 5.58 -5.19
CA ASN A 5 -3.17 5.83 -6.60
C ASN A 5 -1.69 5.77 -7.00
N LEU A 6 -1.29 4.65 -7.59
CA LEU A 6 0.01 4.44 -8.23
C LEU A 6 -0.15 4.25 -9.74
N ALA A 7 -1.26 4.69 -10.31
CA ALA A 7 -1.48 4.63 -11.75
C ALA A 7 -0.66 5.75 -12.43
N THR A 8 0.32 5.37 -13.24
CA THR A 8 1.21 6.33 -13.92
C THR A 8 0.49 7.05 -15.05
N GLY A 9 0.91 8.28 -15.35
CA GLY A 9 0.34 9.09 -16.44
C GLY A 9 -1.09 9.60 -16.18
N ALA A 10 -1.60 9.45 -14.96
CA ALA A 10 -2.99 9.72 -14.61
C ALA A 10 -3.21 11.03 -13.82
N GLY A 11 -2.17 11.57 -13.18
CA GLY A 11 -2.33 12.64 -12.20
C GLY A 11 -3.14 12.15 -11.01
N SER A 12 -4.27 12.78 -10.75
CA SER A 12 -5.23 12.38 -9.72
C SER A 12 -6.26 11.38 -10.25
N ALA A 13 -6.85 10.61 -9.34
CA ALA A 13 -7.97 9.73 -9.61
C ALA A 13 -9.16 10.15 -8.75
N SER A 14 -10.28 10.50 -9.39
CA SER A 14 -11.58 10.66 -8.73
C SER A 14 -12.26 9.30 -8.63
N LEU A 15 -12.67 8.93 -7.42
CA LEU A 15 -13.09 7.57 -7.08
C LEU A 15 -14.56 7.51 -6.74
N THR A 16 -15.27 6.55 -7.33
CA THR A 16 -16.63 6.18 -6.90
C THR A 16 -16.71 4.69 -6.57
N LEU A 17 -17.44 4.35 -5.51
CA LEU A 17 -17.71 2.97 -5.10
C LEU A 17 -19.20 2.71 -5.19
N ASN A 18 -19.61 1.79 -6.07
CA ASN A 18 -21.02 1.53 -6.39
C ASN A 18 -21.78 2.83 -6.76
N GLY A 19 -21.11 3.73 -7.48
CA GLY A 19 -21.66 5.03 -7.90
C GLY A 19 -21.63 6.13 -6.83
N GLN A 20 -21.23 5.83 -5.59
CA GLN A 20 -21.08 6.83 -4.52
C GLN A 20 -19.67 7.40 -4.53
N SER A 21 -19.53 8.73 -4.45
CA SER A 21 -18.22 9.37 -4.40
C SER A 21 -17.46 8.99 -3.14
N LEU A 22 -16.20 8.59 -3.29
CA LEU A 22 -15.25 8.44 -2.19
C LEU A 22 -14.37 9.70 -2.00
N GLY A 23 -14.24 10.51 -3.05
CA GLY A 23 -13.28 11.63 -3.12
C GLY A 23 -12.23 11.41 -4.21
N SER A 24 -11.14 12.18 -4.15
CA SER A 24 -10.05 12.12 -5.11
C SER A 24 -8.72 11.84 -4.41
N VAL A 25 -7.82 11.18 -5.13
CA VAL A 25 -6.48 10.81 -4.65
C VAL A 25 -5.43 11.15 -5.70
N THR A 26 -4.42 11.93 -5.30
CA THR A 26 -3.30 12.28 -6.18
C THR A 26 -2.38 11.08 -6.41
N PHE A 27 -1.59 11.11 -7.48
CA PHE A 27 -0.53 10.11 -7.68
C PHE A 27 0.41 10.02 -6.48
N GLY A 28 0.73 8.80 -6.03
CA GLY A 28 1.48 8.51 -4.80
C GLY A 28 0.70 8.75 -3.50
N GLY A 29 -0.55 9.22 -3.59
CA GLY A 29 -1.40 9.53 -2.44
C GLY A 29 -2.29 8.37 -2.01
N GLU A 30 -2.89 8.52 -0.83
CA GLU A 30 -3.87 7.60 -0.25
C GLU A 30 -5.19 8.32 0.06
N LEU A 31 -6.30 7.62 -0.14
CA LEU A 31 -7.64 8.03 0.27
C LEU A 31 -8.29 6.96 1.16
N PRO A 32 -8.80 7.33 2.35
CA PRO A 32 -8.52 8.57 3.09
C PRO A 32 -7.02 8.74 3.34
N GLY A 33 -6.57 9.94 3.70
CA GLY A 33 -5.14 10.23 3.87
C GLY A 33 -4.42 9.26 4.81
N SER A 34 -3.09 9.20 4.74
CA SER A 34 -2.30 8.18 5.44
C SER A 34 -2.59 8.05 6.95
N GLN A 35 -2.88 9.16 7.63
CA GLN A 35 -3.16 9.18 9.07
C GLN A 35 -4.65 8.97 9.41
N GLU A 36 -5.52 8.90 8.41
CA GLU A 36 -6.95 8.74 8.59
C GLU A 36 -7.32 7.27 8.76
N ALA A 37 -8.46 7.03 9.40
CA ALA A 37 -9.00 5.70 9.54
C ALA A 37 -9.43 5.10 8.19
N PHE A 38 -9.44 3.77 8.11
CA PHE A 38 -9.98 3.05 6.96
C PHE A 38 -11.48 3.37 6.79
N LEU A 39 -11.92 3.55 5.53
CA LEU A 39 -13.34 3.68 5.21
C LEU A 39 -14.09 2.43 5.61
N THR A 40 -15.24 2.60 6.26
CA THR A 40 -16.19 1.52 6.48
C THR A 40 -17.04 1.37 5.22
N ILE A 41 -17.05 0.17 4.64
CA ILE A 41 -17.87 -0.15 3.48
C ILE A 41 -18.66 -1.45 3.75
N PRO A 42 -19.84 -1.63 3.16
CA PRO A 42 -20.56 -2.89 3.24
C PRO A 42 -19.76 -4.05 2.63
N SER A 43 -19.94 -5.27 3.12
CA SER A 43 -19.36 -6.47 2.50
C SER A 43 -20.03 -6.81 1.15
N GLY A 44 -19.48 -7.80 0.44
CA GLY A 44 -19.99 -8.29 -0.85
C GLY A 44 -19.39 -7.57 -2.05
N SER A 45 -19.96 -7.83 -3.23
CA SER A 45 -19.46 -7.30 -4.51
C SER A 45 -19.42 -5.78 -4.53
N LYS A 46 -18.34 -5.23 -5.10
CA LYS A 46 -18.08 -3.81 -5.25
C LYS A 46 -17.64 -3.49 -6.67
N SER A 47 -18.06 -2.31 -7.13
CA SER A 47 -17.60 -1.68 -8.37
C SER A 47 -16.90 -0.39 -7.99
N LEU A 48 -15.57 -0.36 -8.06
CA LEU A 48 -14.77 0.86 -7.91
C LEU A 48 -14.53 1.44 -9.30
N VAL A 49 -14.91 2.69 -9.53
CA VAL A 49 -14.58 3.41 -10.76
C VAL A 49 -13.55 4.48 -10.43
N ALA A 50 -12.46 4.49 -11.18
CA ALA A 50 -11.45 5.54 -11.14
C ALA A 50 -11.52 6.35 -12.44
N SER A 51 -11.73 7.66 -12.32
CA SER A 51 -11.67 8.62 -13.42
C SER A 51 -10.44 9.51 -13.23
N PHE A 52 -9.56 9.54 -14.21
CA PHE A 52 -8.24 10.16 -14.14
C PHE A 52 -8.20 11.53 -14.80
N ASP A 53 -7.25 12.39 -14.41
CA ASP A 53 -7.11 13.75 -14.94
C ASP A 53 -6.80 13.79 -16.44
N ASN A 54 -6.25 12.70 -16.98
CA ASN A 54 -6.00 12.54 -18.42
C ASN A 54 -7.27 12.20 -19.24
N GLY A 55 -8.44 12.15 -18.61
CA GLY A 55 -9.73 11.86 -19.23
C GLY A 55 -10.06 10.37 -19.35
N SER A 56 -9.13 9.47 -19.02
CA SER A 56 -9.40 8.03 -19.01
C SER A 56 -10.19 7.63 -17.75
N SER A 57 -10.95 6.54 -17.86
CA SER A 57 -11.62 5.95 -16.69
C SER A 57 -11.61 4.44 -16.77
N LYS A 58 -11.59 3.78 -15.61
CA LYS A 58 -11.64 2.32 -15.51
C LYS A 58 -12.51 1.87 -14.35
N SER A 59 -13.30 0.83 -14.61
CA SER A 59 -14.15 0.17 -13.61
C SER A 59 -13.51 -1.15 -13.18
N PHE A 60 -13.48 -1.38 -11.88
CA PHE A 60 -12.90 -2.53 -11.22
C PHE A 60 -13.96 -3.23 -10.39
N ARG A 61 -14.01 -4.56 -10.49
CA ARG A 61 -14.88 -5.39 -9.66
C ARG A 61 -14.03 -6.16 -8.65
N PHE A 62 -14.43 -6.09 -7.38
CA PHE A 62 -13.82 -6.87 -6.31
C PHE A 62 -14.86 -7.24 -5.25
N SER A 63 -14.53 -8.19 -4.38
CA SER A 63 -15.38 -8.58 -3.25
C SER A 63 -14.79 -8.07 -1.95
N ALA A 64 -15.55 -7.27 -1.20
CA ALA A 64 -15.19 -6.85 0.14
C ALA A 64 -15.63 -7.92 1.15
N THR A 65 -14.68 -8.55 1.84
CA THR A 65 -14.97 -9.49 2.93
C THR A 65 -15.30 -8.72 4.21
N THR A 66 -16.08 -9.34 5.12
CA THR A 66 -16.54 -8.68 6.36
C THR A 66 -15.42 -8.42 7.36
N ASP A 67 -14.34 -9.21 7.31
CA ASP A 67 -13.48 -9.35 8.48
C ASP A 67 -12.15 -8.63 8.34
N TYR A 68 -11.91 -7.92 7.23
CA TYR A 68 -10.58 -7.37 6.91
C TYR A 68 -10.56 -5.86 6.70
N LYS A 69 -9.52 -5.23 7.25
CA LYS A 69 -8.98 -3.99 6.72
C LYS A 69 -8.14 -4.33 5.49
N PHE A 70 -8.41 -3.65 4.38
CA PHE A 70 -7.68 -3.85 3.13
C PHE A 70 -7.40 -2.53 2.45
N ARG A 71 -6.34 -2.54 1.64
CA ARG A 71 -5.95 -1.43 0.77
C ARG A 71 -6.10 -1.85 -0.68
N ALA A 72 -6.60 -0.94 -1.49
CA ALA A 72 -6.80 -1.12 -2.91
C ALA A 72 -5.79 -0.23 -3.66
N PHE A 73 -4.86 -0.85 -4.38
CA PHE A 73 -3.83 -0.15 -5.14
C PHE A 73 -4.23 -0.08 -6.61
N LEU A 74 -4.29 1.13 -7.15
CA LEU A 74 -4.33 1.35 -8.60
C LEU A 74 -2.89 1.33 -9.10
N VAL A 75 -2.53 0.37 -9.97
CA VAL A 75 -1.15 0.17 -10.44
C VAL A 75 -1.07 0.04 -11.95
N GLY A 76 0.08 0.35 -12.55
CA GLY A 76 0.27 0.33 -14.00
C GLY A 76 -0.10 1.67 -14.65
N SER A 77 -0.28 1.68 -15.98
CA SER A 77 -0.47 2.94 -16.72
C SER A 77 -1.94 3.29 -16.91
N ALA A 78 -2.32 4.53 -16.59
CA ALA A 78 -3.62 5.09 -16.95
C ALA A 78 -3.71 5.60 -18.39
N ALA A 79 -2.57 5.64 -19.10
CA ALA A 79 -2.50 5.99 -20.51
C ALA A 79 -2.49 4.75 -21.43
N ASP A 80 -2.29 3.55 -20.89
CA ASP A 80 -2.37 2.32 -21.68
C ASP A 80 -3.83 2.01 -22.04
N THR A 81 -4.02 1.42 -23.23
CA THR A 81 -5.29 0.92 -23.77
C THR A 81 -5.98 -0.07 -22.84
N THR A 82 -5.22 -0.86 -22.07
CA THR A 82 -5.80 -1.77 -21.08
C THR A 82 -6.15 -1.06 -19.77
N GLY A 83 -5.57 0.11 -19.49
CA GLY A 83 -5.72 0.87 -18.26
C GLY A 83 -5.10 0.20 -17.02
N PRO A 84 -5.07 0.88 -15.86
CA PRO A 84 -4.36 0.40 -14.68
C PRO A 84 -5.06 -0.83 -14.09
N SER A 85 -4.39 -1.61 -13.27
CA SER A 85 -4.98 -2.74 -12.53
C SER A 85 -5.36 -2.33 -11.10
N LEU A 86 -6.33 -3.05 -10.51
CA LEU A 86 -6.66 -2.93 -9.10
C LEU A 86 -6.10 -4.13 -8.35
N VAL A 87 -5.23 -3.88 -7.39
CA VAL A 87 -4.68 -4.90 -6.50
C VAL A 87 -5.23 -4.70 -5.11
N ILE A 88 -5.95 -5.70 -4.59
CA ILE A 88 -6.45 -5.70 -3.22
C ILE A 88 -5.46 -6.44 -2.32
N VAL A 89 -4.95 -5.74 -1.31
CA VAL A 89 -4.08 -6.31 -0.27
C VAL A 89 -4.81 -6.26 1.06
N ASN A 90 -5.13 -7.43 1.59
CA ASN A 90 -5.64 -7.58 2.95
C ASN A 90 -4.50 -7.25 3.93
N GLN A 91 -4.72 -6.24 4.77
CA GLN A 91 -3.73 -5.81 5.74
C GLN A 91 -3.86 -6.63 7.02
N ARG A 92 -5.07 -6.67 7.59
CA ARG A 92 -5.34 -7.40 8.84
C ARG A 92 -6.82 -7.63 9.07
N TYR A 93 -7.13 -8.50 10.03
CA TYR A 93 -8.49 -8.61 10.51
C TYR A 93 -8.94 -7.36 11.28
N ILE A 94 -10.22 -7.02 11.21
CA ILE A 94 -10.80 -5.86 11.94
C ILE A 94 -10.60 -6.00 13.45
N TRP A 95 -10.72 -7.22 13.99
CA TRP A 95 -10.52 -7.48 15.42
C TRP A 95 -9.05 -7.33 15.86
N GLN A 96 -8.09 -7.45 14.94
CA GLN A 96 -6.65 -7.27 15.20
C GLN A 96 -6.28 -5.78 15.28
N THR A 97 -7.06 -4.99 16.02
CA THR A 97 -6.81 -3.56 16.21
C THR A 97 -6.04 -3.29 17.49
N LYS A 98 -5.06 -2.38 17.46
CA LYS A 98 -4.14 -2.13 18.59
C LYS A 98 -4.85 -1.71 19.88
N ASP A 99 -5.99 -1.06 19.73
CA ASP A 99 -6.83 -0.58 20.84
C ASP A 99 -7.99 -1.53 21.17
N SER A 100 -8.13 -2.68 20.48
CA SER A 100 -9.16 -3.67 20.81
C SER A 100 -8.69 -4.60 21.94
N GLU A 101 -9.64 -5.10 22.74
CA GLU A 101 -9.34 -6.00 23.85
C GLU A 101 -8.59 -7.28 23.42
N ASN A 102 -8.98 -7.85 22.28
CA ASN A 102 -8.38 -9.05 21.70
C ASN A 102 -7.13 -8.75 20.87
N GLY A 103 -7.00 -7.54 20.34
CA GLY A 103 -5.93 -7.13 19.45
C GLY A 103 -4.71 -6.62 20.21
N LYS A 104 -4.88 -5.91 21.34
CA LYS A 104 -3.79 -5.32 22.14
C LYS A 104 -2.59 -6.25 22.41
N PRO A 105 -2.73 -7.57 22.66
CA PRO A 105 -1.58 -8.43 22.93
C PRO A 105 -0.71 -8.67 21.69
N LEU A 106 -1.26 -8.45 20.48
CA LEU A 106 -0.55 -8.54 19.21
C LEU A 106 0.30 -7.29 18.92
N PHE A 107 0.25 -6.27 19.79
CA PHE A 107 0.99 -5.02 19.63
C PHE A 107 1.88 -4.74 20.86
N PRO A 108 3.04 -5.42 20.98
CA PRO A 108 4.03 -5.08 21.99
C PRO A 108 4.45 -3.61 21.96
N ALA A 109 4.77 -3.06 23.14
CA ALA A 109 5.03 -1.64 23.34
C ALA A 109 6.35 -1.13 22.73
N ASP A 110 7.18 -2.03 22.20
CA ASP A 110 8.51 -1.77 21.64
C ASP A 110 8.62 -2.20 20.16
N THR A 111 7.51 -2.60 19.56
CA THR A 111 7.50 -3.26 18.24
C THR A 111 6.71 -2.46 17.23
N ALA A 112 7.19 -2.43 15.99
CA ALA A 112 6.46 -2.01 14.80
C ALA A 112 6.48 -3.12 13.73
N TRP A 113 5.57 -3.04 12.76
CA TRP A 113 5.54 -3.97 11.62
C TRP A 113 5.62 -3.20 10.31
N ILE A 114 6.40 -3.73 9.37
CA ILE A 114 6.57 -3.16 8.04
C ILE A 114 6.26 -4.23 7.00
N SER A 115 5.48 -3.87 5.98
CA SER A 115 5.40 -4.60 4.73
C SER A 115 5.91 -3.74 3.58
N VAL A 116 6.35 -4.37 2.49
CA VAL A 116 6.72 -3.68 1.25
C VAL A 116 5.75 -4.08 0.16
N PHE A 117 5.25 -3.11 -0.60
CA PHE A 117 4.41 -3.30 -1.78
C PHE A 117 5.13 -2.71 -3.00
N ASN A 118 5.30 -3.52 -4.05
CA ASN A 118 5.82 -3.03 -5.32
C ASN A 118 4.67 -2.54 -6.21
N GLY A 119 4.56 -1.22 -6.39
CA GLY A 119 3.65 -0.58 -7.34
C GLY A 119 4.33 -0.11 -8.63
N SER A 120 5.62 -0.34 -8.78
CA SER A 120 6.41 0.03 -9.96
C SER A 120 6.47 -1.14 -10.95
N PRO A 121 6.15 -0.91 -12.25
CA PRO A 121 6.33 -1.92 -13.29
C PRO A 121 7.81 -2.13 -13.67
N ASP A 122 8.69 -1.19 -13.33
CA ASP A 122 10.07 -1.13 -13.81
C ASP A 122 11.06 -1.78 -12.83
N ILE A 123 10.59 -2.23 -11.67
CA ILE A 123 11.42 -2.89 -10.67
C ILE A 123 10.91 -4.27 -10.26
N THR A 124 11.85 -5.07 -9.77
CA THR A 124 11.59 -6.26 -8.95
C THR A 124 12.27 -6.08 -7.60
N VAL A 125 11.53 -6.25 -6.49
CA VAL A 125 12.09 -6.05 -5.14
C VAL A 125 12.68 -7.36 -4.64
N ASN A 126 13.96 -7.37 -4.30
CA ASN A 126 14.67 -8.56 -3.88
C ASN A 126 14.71 -8.72 -2.36
N SER A 127 14.87 -7.62 -1.63
CA SER A 127 15.00 -7.67 -0.18
C SER A 127 14.65 -6.34 0.47
N ILE A 128 14.43 -6.40 1.77
CA ILE A 128 14.37 -5.22 2.65
C ILE A 128 15.26 -5.47 3.86
N LYS A 129 16.05 -4.46 4.22
CA LYS A 129 16.82 -4.40 5.44
C LYS A 129 16.29 -3.28 6.33
N ILE A 130 16.06 -3.57 7.60
CA ILE A 130 15.51 -2.63 8.57
C ILE A 130 16.46 -2.61 9.76
N GLY A 131 17.21 -1.51 9.91
CA GLY A 131 18.33 -1.46 10.84
C GLY A 131 19.40 -2.50 10.49
N ALA A 132 19.59 -3.50 11.35
CA ALA A 132 20.53 -4.59 11.13
C ALA A 132 19.89 -5.83 10.47
N ASP A 133 18.56 -5.92 10.44
CA ASP A 133 17.84 -7.13 10.06
C ASP A 133 17.58 -7.15 8.55
N VAL A 134 18.18 -8.11 7.84
CA VAL A 134 17.99 -8.32 6.39
C VAL A 134 16.95 -9.39 6.15
N ASN A 135 15.97 -9.09 5.30
CA ASN A 135 14.92 -10.01 4.87
C ASN A 135 14.96 -10.13 3.34
N GLU A 136 15.54 -11.23 2.85
CA GLU A 136 15.57 -11.58 1.44
C GLU A 136 14.28 -12.30 1.03
N PHE A 137 13.74 -11.93 -0.13
CA PHE A 137 12.55 -12.57 -0.68
C PHE A 137 12.96 -13.72 -1.58
N SER A 138 12.52 -14.94 -1.26
CA SER A 138 12.74 -16.13 -2.09
C SER A 138 12.17 -16.00 -3.49
N THR A 139 11.13 -15.19 -3.63
CA THR A 139 10.57 -14.76 -4.91
C THR A 139 10.55 -13.23 -4.90
N PRO A 140 11.27 -12.56 -5.81
CA PRO A 140 11.25 -11.11 -5.90
C PRO A 140 9.82 -10.57 -6.07
N LEU A 141 9.53 -9.43 -5.45
CA LEU A 141 8.21 -8.80 -5.53
C LEU A 141 8.10 -8.05 -6.85
N GLU A 142 7.36 -8.61 -7.79
CA GLU A 142 6.96 -7.95 -9.05
C GLU A 142 5.83 -6.94 -8.82
N LEU A 143 5.43 -6.22 -9.87
CA LEU A 143 4.30 -5.28 -9.85
C LEU A 143 3.05 -5.90 -9.19
N GLY A 144 2.50 -5.19 -8.20
CA GLY A 144 1.31 -5.60 -7.47
C GLY A 144 1.57 -6.68 -6.41
N LYS A 145 2.81 -7.07 -6.15
CA LYS A 145 3.16 -8.02 -5.09
C LYS A 145 3.62 -7.29 -3.83
N ASN A 146 3.41 -7.94 -2.69
CA ASN A 146 3.83 -7.45 -1.39
C ASN A 146 4.50 -8.52 -0.53
N SER A 147 5.33 -8.08 0.40
CA SER A 147 5.85 -8.92 1.47
C SER A 147 4.80 -9.18 2.54
N THR A 148 5.04 -10.20 3.37
CA THR A 148 4.39 -10.30 4.67
C THR A 148 4.87 -9.17 5.59
N TYR A 149 4.17 -8.96 6.72
CA TYR A 149 4.61 -8.02 7.73
C TYR A 149 5.83 -8.56 8.48
N LEU A 150 6.89 -7.77 8.45
CA LEU A 150 8.15 -8.00 9.17
C LEU A 150 8.09 -7.30 10.52
N LYS A 151 8.37 -8.05 11.59
CA LYS A 151 8.41 -7.53 12.96
C LYS A 151 9.76 -6.84 13.19
N ASN A 152 9.72 -5.60 13.70
CA ASN A 152 10.92 -4.80 13.95
C ASN A 152 10.80 -4.04 15.28
N ALA A 153 11.94 -3.61 15.83
CA ALA A 153 11.94 -2.68 16.95
C ALA A 153 11.38 -1.32 16.52
N ALA A 154 10.63 -0.68 17.41
CA ALA A 154 10.19 0.70 17.26
C ALA A 154 11.37 1.67 17.46
N GLY A 155 11.26 2.87 16.88
CA GLY A 155 12.26 3.93 16.91
C GLY A 155 12.82 4.27 15.54
N ASN A 156 13.83 5.12 15.53
CA ASN A 156 14.49 5.56 14.30
C ASN A 156 15.35 4.45 13.71
N VAL A 157 15.04 4.04 12.49
CA VAL A 157 15.77 3.00 11.75
C VAL A 157 16.12 3.47 10.35
N THR A 158 17.21 2.94 9.81
CA THR A 158 17.49 3.01 8.38
C THR A 158 16.84 1.83 7.68
N ILE A 159 16.07 2.11 6.64
CA ILE A 159 15.44 1.12 5.78
C ILE A 159 16.15 1.12 4.44
N GLU A 160 16.63 -0.04 4.01
CA GLU A 160 17.27 -0.25 2.71
C GLU A 160 16.47 -1.29 1.93
N ILE A 161 16.09 -0.96 0.70
CA ILE A 161 15.37 -1.85 -0.19
C ILE A 161 16.28 -2.13 -1.38
N THR A 162 16.62 -3.41 -1.58
CA THR A 162 17.35 -3.85 -2.77
C THR A 162 16.36 -4.24 -3.85
N TYR A 163 16.51 -3.66 -5.04
CA TYR A 163 15.68 -3.95 -6.20
C TYR A 163 16.55 -4.13 -7.45
N ASN A 164 16.00 -4.81 -8.45
CA ASN A 164 16.71 -5.18 -9.69
C ASN A 164 18.07 -5.83 -9.42
N ASN A 165 18.11 -6.66 -8.36
CA ASN A 165 19.25 -7.40 -7.82
C ASN A 165 20.36 -6.57 -7.15
N THR A 166 20.64 -5.36 -7.62
CA THR A 166 21.81 -4.59 -7.18
C THR A 166 21.52 -3.15 -6.77
N GLU A 167 20.38 -2.58 -7.17
CA GLU A 167 20.06 -1.19 -6.86
C GLU A 167 19.53 -1.08 -5.42
N ILE A 168 19.80 0.04 -4.77
CA ILE A 168 19.44 0.26 -3.36
C ILE A 168 18.72 1.59 -3.21
N LEU A 169 17.51 1.53 -2.63
CA LEU A 169 16.81 2.68 -2.08
C LEU A 169 17.01 2.69 -0.57
N SER A 170 17.56 3.77 -0.01
CA SER A 170 17.83 3.89 1.42
C SER A 170 17.23 5.18 2.00
N PHE A 171 16.58 5.08 3.16
CA PHE A 171 16.02 6.21 3.89
C PHE A 171 15.86 5.91 5.37
N SER A 172 15.84 6.96 6.21
CA SER A 172 15.53 6.83 7.63
C SER A 172 14.05 7.05 7.88
N TYR A 173 13.48 6.28 8.80
CA TYR A 173 12.09 6.42 9.22
C TYR A 173 11.95 6.16 10.72
N ASP A 174 11.07 6.91 11.39
CA ASP A 174 10.78 6.73 12.82
C ASP A 174 9.54 5.85 12.99
N LEU A 175 9.78 4.60 13.41
CA LEU A 175 8.73 3.61 13.59
C LEU A 175 8.08 3.80 14.95
N SER A 176 6.82 4.23 14.96
CA SER A 176 6.05 4.31 16.19
C SER A 176 5.74 2.92 16.72
N ALA A 177 5.88 2.74 18.03
CA ALA A 177 5.48 1.51 18.70
C ALA A 177 4.02 1.16 18.42
N LYS A 178 3.72 -0.14 18.39
CA LYS A 178 2.38 -0.69 18.14
C LYS A 178 1.79 -0.34 16.77
N SER A 179 2.61 0.19 15.86
CA SER A 179 2.13 0.68 14.56
C SER A 179 2.51 -0.26 13.43
N ARG A 180 1.68 -0.26 12.38
CA ARG A 180 1.92 -1.05 11.17
C ARG A 180 2.05 -0.14 9.97
N TYR A 181 2.99 -0.46 9.10
CA TYR A 181 3.31 0.34 7.94
C TYR A 181 3.36 -0.51 6.68
N THR A 182 2.96 0.09 5.57
CA THR A 182 3.22 -0.42 4.23
C THR A 182 4.09 0.57 3.49
N ILE A 183 5.30 0.17 3.12
CA ILE A 183 6.17 0.92 2.23
C ILE A 183 5.73 0.60 0.80
N VAL A 184 5.34 1.62 0.07
CA VAL A 184 4.86 1.50 -1.30
C VAL A 184 5.91 2.08 -2.22
N LEU A 185 6.34 1.30 -3.20
CA LEU A 185 7.32 1.69 -4.22
C LEU A 185 6.59 2.00 -5.53
N TYR A 186 6.93 3.12 -6.19
CA TYR A 186 6.27 3.55 -7.42
C TYR A 186 7.14 4.52 -8.24
N ASP A 187 6.92 4.59 -9.55
CA ASP A 187 7.75 5.42 -10.43
C ASP A 187 7.15 6.80 -10.68
N VAL A 188 7.98 7.83 -10.54
CA VAL A 188 7.71 9.19 -11.05
C VAL A 188 8.73 9.49 -12.13
N SER A 189 8.30 9.52 -13.40
CA SER A 189 9.18 9.87 -14.53
C SER A 189 10.48 9.05 -14.56
N ALA A 190 10.37 7.72 -14.52
CA ALA A 190 11.48 6.77 -14.48
C ALA A 190 12.41 6.90 -13.26
N ASN A 191 11.95 7.55 -12.19
CA ASN A 191 12.65 7.59 -10.91
C ASN A 191 11.81 6.86 -9.86
N LEU A 192 12.42 5.86 -9.21
CA LEU A 192 11.78 5.16 -8.12
C LEU A 192 11.53 6.11 -6.95
N LYS A 193 10.29 6.14 -6.48
CA LYS A 193 9.84 6.83 -5.27
C LYS A 193 9.24 5.85 -4.30
N TYR A 194 9.06 6.32 -3.07
CA TYR A 194 8.39 5.57 -2.03
C TYR A 194 7.44 6.45 -1.23
N ALA A 195 6.43 5.81 -0.64
CA ALA A 195 5.59 6.38 0.40
C ALA A 195 5.51 5.37 1.55
N VAL A 196 5.56 5.85 2.79
CA VAL A 196 5.33 5.03 3.98
C VAL A 196 3.91 5.30 4.45
N LEU A 197 3.04 4.31 4.29
CA LEU A 197 1.61 4.41 4.63
C LEU A 197 1.37 3.82 6.01
N LEU A 198 0.68 4.56 6.87
CA LEU A 198 0.22 4.04 8.15
C LEU A 198 -0.98 3.13 7.91
N ASP A 199 -0.86 1.91 8.40
CA ASP A 199 -1.96 0.97 8.44
C ASP A 199 -2.73 1.19 9.73
N ASP A 200 -2.05 1.35 10.88
CA ASP A 200 -2.68 1.56 12.20
C ASP A 200 -1.78 2.18 13.25
#